data_AF-A0AAJ1QZS4-F1
#
_entry.id   AF-A0AAJ1QZS4-F1
#
_cell.length_a   1.000
_cell.length_b   1.000
_cell.length_c   1.000
_cell.angle_alpha   90.00
_cell.angle_beta   90.00
_cell.angle_gamma   90.00
#
_symmetry.space_group_name_H-M   'P 1'
#
loop_
_entity.id
_entity.type
_entity.pdbx_description
1 polymer ?
#
loop_
_entity_poly.entity_id
_entity_poly.type
_entity_poly.pdbx_seq_one_letter_code
_entity_poly.pdbx_strand_id
1 'polypeptide(L)'
;MNKIHFILIIYLLLLIGCKSDKKKSEENIESPIPEKVIKTIEKDMFLNSFKIDTTLIKKDAFGDLKISNSIKKDSILSLCHCKKYKKNNRIKIQLKTAIPTQKELDTMSESFKKRNRLLQFGDLSSLKTINGQFKFITIVLKDSIIESINLYSKSTEKEYNGIDFDSLSIDKYKINVSKFNYSIASNVYGNFELHLEKSFGFFENDTILKGDFLCNNWRITEKEQIKNWNIKKSFENRNNDRGFRVNQ
;
A
#
# COMPACT_ATOMS: atom_id res chain seq x y z
N MET A 1 -45.55 4.34 -40.62
CA MET A 1 -46.11 3.24 -39.79
C MET A 1 -44.96 2.57 -39.07
N ASN A 2 -44.52 3.14 -37.94
CA ASN A 2 -45.00 3.02 -36.56
C ASN A 2 -44.30 1.90 -35.78
N LYS A 3 -43.39 2.38 -34.92
CA LYS A 3 -42.44 1.72 -34.01
C LYS A 3 -43.08 0.85 -32.91
N ILE A 4 -44.28 0.30 -33.15
CA ILE A 4 -45.05 -0.46 -32.15
C ILE A 4 -44.82 -1.98 -32.30
N HIS A 5 -44.33 -2.47 -33.45
CA HIS A 5 -44.13 -3.91 -33.67
C HIS A 5 -42.83 -4.49 -33.08
N PHE A 6 -41.82 -3.68 -32.75
CA PHE A 6 -40.56 -4.19 -32.21
C PHE A 6 -40.58 -4.45 -30.69
N ILE A 7 -41.54 -3.85 -29.96
CA ILE A 7 -41.65 -4.01 -28.49
C ILE A 7 -42.40 -5.30 -28.11
N LEU A 8 -43.21 -5.86 -29.03
CA LEU A 8 -44.00 -7.08 -28.79
C LEU A 8 -43.18 -8.38 -28.84
N ILE A 9 -42.01 -8.40 -29.47
CA ILE A 9 -41.19 -9.62 -29.60
C ILE A 9 -40.34 -9.88 -28.34
N ILE A 10 -39.99 -8.83 -27.59
CA ILE A 10 -39.16 -8.96 -26.38
C ILE A 10 -39.98 -9.44 -25.17
N TYR A 11 -41.29 -9.16 -25.14
CA TYR A 11 -42.19 -9.65 -24.09
C TYR A 11 -42.55 -11.14 -24.24
N LEU A 12 -42.33 -11.76 -25.41
CA LEU A 12 -42.68 -13.16 -25.67
C LEU A 12 -41.65 -14.17 -25.13
N LEU A 13 -40.44 -13.74 -24.78
CA LEU A 13 -39.37 -14.62 -24.29
C LEU A 13 -39.35 -14.79 -22.75
N LEU A 14 -40.30 -14.18 -22.04
CA LEU A 14 -40.39 -14.22 -20.57
C LEU A 14 -41.43 -15.23 -20.03
N LEU A 15 -42.02 -16.10 -20.86
CA LEU A 15 -43.11 -17.01 -20.43
C LEU A 15 -42.82 -18.52 -20.52
N ILE A 16 -41.57 -18.95 -20.75
CA ILE A 16 -41.25 -20.38 -20.69
C ILE A 16 -40.54 -20.71 -19.37
N GLY A 17 -41.36 -20.78 -18.33
CA GLY A 17 -41.00 -21.41 -17.07
C GLY A 17 -42.19 -22.16 -16.48
N CYS A 18 -42.22 -23.49 -16.62
CA CYS A 18 -42.46 -24.45 -15.53
C CYS A 18 -42.67 -25.90 -16.04
N LYS A 19 -41.99 -26.84 -15.35
CA LYS A 19 -42.44 -28.14 -14.78
C LYS A 19 -43.56 -28.92 -15.50
N SER A 20 -43.61 -30.25 -15.58
CA SER A 20 -42.84 -31.43 -15.14
C SER A 20 -43.67 -32.63 -15.64
N ASP A 21 -43.08 -33.79 -15.98
CA ASP A 21 -43.31 -35.03 -15.21
C ASP A 21 -42.72 -36.30 -15.84
N LYS A 22 -42.46 -37.22 -14.91
CA LYS A 22 -41.67 -38.46 -14.91
C LYS A 22 -42.19 -39.60 -15.81
N LYS A 23 -41.26 -40.51 -16.18
CA LYS A 23 -41.38 -41.95 -15.86
C LYS A 23 -40.03 -42.70 -15.91
N LYS A 24 -39.92 -43.67 -14.99
CA LYS A 24 -38.79 -44.52 -14.55
C LYS A 24 -38.31 -45.56 -15.57
N SER A 25 -37.02 -45.94 -15.48
CA SER A 25 -36.59 -47.32 -15.20
C SER A 25 -35.15 -47.33 -14.65
N GLU A 26 -34.94 -48.12 -13.59
CA GLU A 26 -33.65 -48.37 -12.92
C GLU A 26 -32.83 -49.39 -13.72
N GLU A 27 -31.53 -49.19 -13.82
CA GLU A 27 -30.58 -50.31 -13.92
C GLU A 27 -29.20 -49.89 -13.38
N ASN A 28 -28.70 -50.73 -12.48
CA ASN A 28 -27.46 -50.57 -11.74
C ASN A 28 -26.24 -50.59 -12.66
N ILE A 29 -25.41 -49.56 -12.59
CA ILE A 29 -24.00 -49.66 -12.95
C ILE A 29 -23.21 -48.99 -11.82
N GLU A 30 -22.51 -49.79 -11.03
CA GLU A 30 -21.42 -49.34 -10.17
C GLU A 30 -20.44 -48.53 -11.03
N SER A 31 -20.54 -47.21 -10.95
CA SER A 31 -19.53 -46.32 -11.51
C SER A 31 -18.45 -46.14 -10.44
N PRO A 32 -17.17 -46.40 -10.73
CA PRO A 32 -16.11 -46.08 -9.80
C PRO A 32 -16.20 -44.60 -9.52
N ILE A 33 -16.26 -44.23 -8.24
CA ILE A 33 -16.21 -42.84 -7.78
C ILE A 33 -15.09 -42.19 -8.56
N PRO A 34 -15.36 -41.27 -9.51
CA PRO A 34 -14.28 -40.55 -10.14
C PRO A 34 -13.63 -39.84 -8.97
N GLU A 35 -12.32 -40.04 -8.78
CA GLU A 35 -11.49 -39.21 -7.93
C GLU A 35 -11.99 -37.80 -8.16
N LYS A 36 -12.79 -37.31 -7.21
CA LYS A 36 -13.13 -35.92 -7.13
C LYS A 36 -11.75 -35.36 -6.95
N VAL A 37 -11.23 -34.87 -8.05
CA VAL A 37 -10.06 -34.03 -8.15
C VAL A 37 -10.28 -33.06 -7.00
N ILE A 38 -9.62 -33.37 -5.89
CA ILE A 38 -9.36 -32.47 -4.80
C ILE A 38 -8.36 -31.50 -5.44
N LYS A 39 -8.86 -30.70 -6.40
CA LYS A 39 -8.50 -29.31 -6.53
C LYS A 39 -9.01 -28.71 -5.23
N THR A 40 -8.29 -29.02 -4.15
CA THR A 40 -8.00 -28.02 -3.15
C THR A 40 -7.64 -26.82 -3.99
N ILE A 41 -8.52 -25.83 -4.00
CA ILE A 41 -8.17 -24.51 -4.46
C ILE A 41 -6.98 -24.17 -3.56
N GLU A 42 -5.76 -24.44 -4.04
CA GLU A 42 -4.57 -23.80 -3.52
C GLU A 42 -4.90 -22.32 -3.65
N LYS A 43 -5.35 -21.76 -2.54
CA LYS A 43 -5.69 -20.37 -2.41
C LYS A 43 -4.36 -19.68 -2.65
N ASP A 44 -4.12 -19.23 -3.90
CA ASP A 44 -2.86 -18.69 -4.41
C ASP A 44 -2.06 -18.05 -3.27
N MET A 45 -1.11 -18.82 -2.72
CA MET A 45 -0.33 -18.33 -1.59
C MET A 45 0.47 -17.15 -2.08
N PHE A 46 0.44 -16.05 -1.33
CA PHE A 46 1.28 -14.90 -1.66
C PHE A 46 2.75 -15.33 -1.56
N LEU A 47 3.41 -15.46 -2.70
CA LEU A 47 4.81 -15.82 -2.78
C LEU A 47 5.69 -14.58 -2.69
N ASN A 48 6.62 -14.63 -1.74
CA ASN A 48 7.65 -13.62 -1.61
C ASN A 48 8.58 -13.63 -2.82
N SER A 49 8.93 -12.45 -3.31
CA SER A 49 9.88 -12.35 -4.42
C SER A 49 10.72 -11.08 -4.35
N PHE A 50 11.97 -11.24 -4.77
CA PHE A 50 12.88 -10.14 -5.06
C PHE A 50 13.52 -10.38 -6.41
N LYS A 51 13.49 -9.40 -7.31
CA LYS A 51 14.05 -9.51 -8.65
C LYS A 51 14.78 -8.25 -9.07
N ILE A 52 15.89 -8.43 -9.78
CA ILE A 52 16.49 -7.37 -10.59
C ILE A 52 15.76 -7.34 -11.94
N ASP A 53 15.05 -6.26 -12.22
CA ASP A 53 14.25 -6.08 -13.42
C ASP A 53 14.72 -4.86 -14.20
N THR A 54 15.51 -5.09 -15.23
CA THR A 54 16.09 -4.04 -16.08
C THR A 54 15.05 -3.36 -16.97
N THR A 55 13.83 -3.88 -17.06
CA THR A 55 12.73 -3.30 -17.84
C THR A 55 11.95 -2.23 -17.07
N LEU A 56 12.23 -2.06 -15.78
CA LEU A 56 11.60 -1.04 -14.95
C LEU A 56 11.83 0.36 -15.53
N ILE A 57 10.76 1.16 -15.55
CA ILE A 57 10.81 2.56 -15.97
C ILE A 57 11.05 3.43 -14.74
N LYS A 58 12.08 4.27 -14.79
CA LYS A 58 12.38 5.23 -13.72
C LYS A 58 11.19 6.17 -13.48
N LYS A 59 10.75 6.26 -12.22
CA LYS A 59 9.75 7.22 -11.73
C LYS A 59 10.41 8.30 -10.89
N ASP A 60 9.67 9.34 -10.55
CA ASP A 60 10.14 10.40 -9.65
C ASP A 60 10.29 9.91 -8.21
N ALA A 61 11.07 10.64 -7.41
CA ALA A 61 11.24 10.34 -5.98
C ALA A 61 10.01 10.73 -5.14
N PHE A 62 9.10 11.50 -5.74
CA PHE A 62 7.76 11.78 -5.25
C PHE A 62 6.82 10.83 -5.97
N GLY A 63 6.07 10.02 -5.22
CA GLY A 63 5.23 9.01 -5.81
C GLY A 63 4.11 8.56 -4.89
N ASP A 64 3.10 7.98 -5.51
CA ASP A 64 1.91 7.49 -4.84
C ASP A 64 2.15 6.12 -4.18
N LEU A 65 1.95 6.07 -2.86
CA LEU A 65 1.74 4.82 -2.12
C LEU A 65 0.27 4.44 -2.26
N LYS A 66 -0.01 3.38 -3.02
CA LYS A 66 -1.34 2.80 -3.18
C LYS A 66 -1.63 1.89 -2.00
N ILE A 67 -2.80 2.05 -1.40
CA ILE A 67 -3.22 1.34 -0.19
C ILE A 67 -4.54 0.65 -0.50
N SER A 68 -4.71 -0.61 -0.07
CA SER A 68 -5.95 -1.34 -0.31
C SER A 68 -6.24 -2.45 0.69
N ASN A 69 -7.51 -2.85 0.78
CA ASN A 69 -8.00 -4.00 1.54
C ASN A 69 -8.73 -5.02 0.63
N SER A 70 -8.31 -5.12 -0.63
CA SER A 70 -8.98 -5.84 -1.74
C SER A 70 -10.32 -5.27 -2.21
N ILE A 71 -11.07 -4.55 -1.37
CA ILE A 71 -12.37 -3.94 -1.70
C ILE A 71 -12.21 -2.45 -2.01
N LYS A 72 -11.62 -1.72 -1.06
CA LYS A 72 -11.32 -0.29 -1.15
C LYS A 72 -9.86 -0.11 -1.57
N LYS A 73 -9.64 0.93 -2.37
CA LYS A 73 -8.31 1.38 -2.80
C LYS A 73 -8.22 2.88 -2.63
N ASP A 74 -7.07 3.34 -2.17
CA ASP A 74 -6.74 4.75 -2.10
C ASP A 74 -5.25 4.96 -2.43
N SER A 75 -4.83 6.21 -2.50
CA SER A 75 -3.46 6.59 -2.80
C SER A 75 -3.03 7.73 -1.91
N ILE A 76 -1.80 7.67 -1.39
CA ILE A 76 -1.21 8.70 -0.55
C ILE A 76 0.17 9.01 -1.08
N LEU A 77 0.46 10.30 -1.29
CA LEU A 77 1.81 10.67 -1.71
C LEU A 77 2.83 10.25 -0.65
N SER A 78 3.96 9.80 -1.15
CA SER A 78 5.12 9.40 -0.37
C SER A 78 6.37 10.02 -0.96
N LEU A 79 7.32 10.30 -0.08
CA LEU A 79 8.62 10.79 -0.42
C LEU A 79 9.65 9.71 -0.19
N CYS A 80 10.35 9.31 -1.24
CA CYS A 80 11.43 8.34 -1.14
C CYS A 80 12.73 9.04 -0.73
N HIS A 81 13.46 8.44 0.21
CA HIS A 81 14.80 8.81 0.64
C HIS A 81 15.69 7.56 0.59
N CYS A 82 16.96 7.69 0.20
CA CYS A 82 17.90 6.58 0.28
C CYS A 82 19.23 6.96 0.91
N LYS A 83 19.72 6.03 1.75
CA LYS A 83 21.06 6.10 2.34
C LYS A 83 21.85 4.85 1.97
N LYS A 84 23.02 5.08 1.40
CA LYS A 84 23.95 4.02 1.00
C LYS A 84 25.08 3.88 2.02
N TYR A 85 25.46 2.64 2.27
CA TYR A 85 26.58 2.26 3.11
C TYR A 85 27.59 1.47 2.27
N LYS A 86 28.49 2.19 1.59
CA LYS A 86 29.44 1.61 0.61
C LYS A 86 30.29 0.47 1.21
N LYS A 87 30.77 0.63 2.44
CA LYS A 87 31.64 -0.36 3.11
C LYS A 87 30.96 -1.72 3.32
N ASN A 88 29.63 -1.73 3.49
CA ASN A 88 28.87 -2.93 3.86
C ASN A 88 27.88 -3.32 2.77
N ASN A 89 28.05 -2.78 1.56
CA ASN A 89 27.28 -3.18 0.39
C ASN A 89 25.76 -3.08 0.57
N ARG A 90 25.33 -2.05 1.33
CA ARG A 90 23.97 -1.93 1.87
C ARG A 90 23.32 -0.63 1.42
N ILE A 91 22.05 -0.70 1.03
CA ILE A 91 21.22 0.45 0.68
C ILE A 91 19.96 0.39 1.56
N LYS A 92 19.67 1.48 2.26
CA LYS A 92 18.40 1.68 2.93
C LYS A 92 17.54 2.62 2.10
N ILE A 93 16.36 2.15 1.75
CA ILE A 93 15.32 2.87 1.01
C ILE A 93 14.22 3.17 2.02
N GLN A 94 13.81 4.42 2.14
CA GLN A 94 12.79 4.84 3.09
C GLN A 94 11.75 5.69 2.39
N LEU A 95 10.51 5.20 2.30
CA LEU A 95 9.37 6.00 1.89
C LEU A 95 8.74 6.62 3.13
N LYS A 96 8.63 7.94 3.14
CA LYS A 96 7.97 8.72 4.19
C LYS A 96 6.64 9.24 3.68
N THR A 97 5.58 9.03 4.46
CA THR A 97 4.27 9.64 4.21
C THR A 97 3.64 10.09 5.52
N ALA A 98 2.60 10.90 5.43
CA ALA A 98 1.84 11.41 6.55
C ALA A 98 0.35 11.20 6.30
N ILE A 99 -0.37 10.77 7.33
CA ILE A 99 -1.83 10.58 7.30
C ILE A 99 -2.44 11.16 8.59
N PRO A 100 -3.74 11.48 8.61
CA PRO A 100 -4.40 11.84 9.86
C PRO A 100 -4.40 10.68 10.87
N THR A 101 -4.61 10.98 12.15
CA THR A 101 -4.86 9.94 13.17
C THR A 101 -6.17 9.21 12.90
N GLN A 102 -6.37 8.04 13.50
CA GLN A 102 -7.60 7.27 13.29
C GLN A 102 -8.82 8.07 13.75
N LYS A 103 -8.71 8.75 14.88
CA LYS A 103 -9.77 9.64 15.41
C LYS A 103 -10.14 10.75 14.43
N GLU A 104 -9.17 11.35 13.76
CA GLU A 104 -9.41 12.37 12.75
C GLU A 104 -10.08 11.75 11.52
N LEU A 105 -9.60 10.60 11.04
CA LEU A 105 -10.21 9.87 9.93
C LEU A 105 -11.69 9.51 10.20
N ASP A 106 -12.01 9.10 11.42
CA ASP A 106 -13.37 8.71 11.81
C ASP A 106 -14.34 9.90 11.87
N THR A 107 -13.84 11.09 12.20
CA THR A 107 -14.64 12.31 12.38
C THR A 107 -14.71 13.20 11.14
N MET A 108 -13.84 12.98 10.15
CA MET A 108 -13.87 13.70 8.88
C MET A 108 -15.15 13.40 8.09
N SER A 109 -15.78 14.44 7.55
CA SER A 109 -16.93 14.27 6.64
C SER A 109 -16.55 13.50 5.38
N GLU A 110 -17.50 12.81 4.76
CA GLU A 110 -17.25 12.06 3.52
C GLU A 110 -16.79 12.95 2.34
N SER A 111 -17.16 14.23 2.35
CA SER A 111 -16.68 15.19 1.35
C SER A 111 -15.20 15.53 1.52
N PHE A 112 -14.68 15.46 2.75
CA PHE A 112 -13.26 15.62 3.07
C PHE A 112 -12.49 14.34 2.74
N LYS A 113 -13.01 13.17 3.12
CA LYS A 113 -12.42 11.87 2.76
C LYS A 113 -12.29 11.69 1.24
N LYS A 114 -13.26 12.14 0.44
CA LYS A 114 -13.18 12.13 -1.04
C LYS A 114 -12.20 13.16 -1.63
N ARG A 115 -11.92 14.27 -0.91
CA ARG A 115 -10.99 15.34 -1.32
C ARG A 115 -9.56 15.15 -0.79
N ASN A 116 -9.28 14.06 -0.07
CA ASN A 116 -8.00 13.74 0.57
C ASN A 116 -6.78 13.63 -0.36
N ARG A 117 -6.93 13.86 -1.67
CA ARG A 117 -5.80 14.19 -2.57
C ARG A 117 -4.99 15.41 -2.11
N LEU A 118 -5.58 16.31 -1.33
CA LEU A 118 -4.93 17.52 -0.81
C LEU A 118 -4.18 17.33 0.52
N LEU A 119 -4.35 16.22 1.24
CA LEU A 119 -3.53 15.89 2.42
C LEU A 119 -2.12 15.40 2.04
N GLN A 120 -1.85 15.31 0.74
CA GLN A 120 -0.77 14.51 0.19
C GLN A 120 0.53 15.31 0.01
N PHE A 121 0.52 16.64 0.05
CA PHE A 121 1.78 17.39 0.06
C PHE A 121 2.28 17.57 1.47
N GLY A 122 3.34 16.84 1.84
CA GLY A 122 4.49 17.36 2.60
C GLY A 122 4.22 18.04 3.95
N ASP A 123 2.99 18.07 4.42
CA ASP A 123 2.54 18.90 5.49
C ASP A 123 1.03 18.70 5.71
N LEU A 124 0.69 18.22 6.90
CA LEU A 124 -0.59 18.61 7.49
C LEU A 124 -0.66 20.15 7.74
N SER A 125 0.20 21.00 7.15
CA SER A 125 0.23 22.45 7.38
C SER A 125 -0.89 23.25 6.78
N SER A 126 -1.56 22.78 5.73
CA SER A 126 -2.75 23.48 5.26
C SER A 126 -3.89 23.41 6.30
N LEU A 127 -3.84 22.43 7.22
CA LEU A 127 -4.85 22.18 8.24
C LEU A 127 -4.21 22.34 9.61
N LYS A 128 -4.13 23.58 10.10
CA LYS A 128 -3.58 23.96 11.43
C LYS A 128 -4.09 23.12 12.63
N THR A 129 -5.12 22.30 12.44
CA THR A 129 -5.92 21.70 13.51
C THR A 129 -5.98 20.16 13.52
N ILE A 130 -5.40 19.45 12.54
CA ILE A 130 -5.59 18.00 12.44
C ILE A 130 -4.41 17.24 13.06
N ASN A 131 -4.73 16.34 13.98
CA ASN A 131 -3.77 15.37 14.51
C ASN A 131 -3.34 14.39 13.42
N GLY A 132 -2.05 14.05 13.38
CA GLY A 132 -1.48 13.25 12.32
C GLY A 132 -0.50 12.19 12.79
N GLN A 133 -0.16 11.29 11.88
CA GLN A 133 0.85 10.27 12.07
C GLN A 133 1.75 10.19 10.84
N PHE A 134 3.06 10.09 11.08
CA PHE A 134 4.04 9.79 10.05
C PHE A 134 4.22 8.28 9.93
N LYS A 135 4.30 7.80 8.69
CA LYS A 135 4.58 6.42 8.34
C LYS A 135 5.88 6.34 7.55
N PHE A 136 6.72 5.37 7.90
CA PHE A 136 8.03 5.17 7.29
C PHE A 136 8.18 3.72 6.87
N ILE A 137 8.12 3.45 5.58
CA ILE A 137 8.40 2.13 5.02
C ILE A 137 9.90 2.09 4.72
N THR A 138 10.65 1.29 5.46
CA THR A 138 12.10 1.14 5.31
C THR A 138 12.43 -0.24 4.76
N ILE A 139 12.90 -0.29 3.51
CA ILE A 139 13.41 -1.48 2.84
C ILE A 139 14.93 -1.43 2.92
N VAL A 140 15.53 -2.49 3.43
CA VAL A 140 16.98 -2.62 3.55
C VAL A 140 17.48 -3.70 2.61
N LEU A 141 18.29 -3.28 1.66
CA LEU A 141 18.98 -4.15 0.71
C LEU A 141 20.43 -4.32 1.13
N LYS A 142 20.93 -5.54 1.11
CA LYS A 142 22.34 -5.86 1.33
C LYS A 142 22.74 -6.93 0.32
N ASP A 143 23.87 -6.77 -0.35
CA ASP A 143 24.38 -7.78 -1.29
C ASP A 143 23.38 -8.18 -2.40
N SER A 144 22.51 -7.26 -2.82
CA SER A 144 21.43 -7.47 -3.79
C SER A 144 20.33 -8.42 -3.32
N ILE A 145 20.14 -8.56 -2.01
CA ILE A 145 19.02 -9.28 -1.40
C ILE A 145 18.31 -8.40 -0.36
N ILE A 146 17.09 -8.78 0.01
CA ILE A 146 16.33 -8.12 1.07
C ILE A 146 16.88 -8.58 2.42
N GLU A 147 17.44 -7.64 3.19
CA GLU A 147 17.88 -7.87 4.57
C GLU A 147 16.72 -7.71 5.55
N SER A 148 15.90 -6.66 5.37
CA SER A 148 14.70 -6.44 6.18
C SER A 148 13.76 -5.43 5.54
N ILE A 149 12.48 -5.51 5.91
CA ILE A 149 11.47 -4.52 5.58
C ILE A 149 10.73 -4.18 6.86
N ASN A 150 10.65 -2.89 7.19
CA ASN A 150 9.99 -2.42 8.40
C ASN A 150 9.06 -1.25 8.09
N LEU A 151 7.89 -1.23 8.74
CA LEU A 151 7.02 -0.06 8.82
C LEU A 151 7.15 0.54 10.21
N TYR A 152 7.58 1.79 10.30
CA TYR A 152 7.55 2.56 11.54
C TYR A 152 6.42 3.59 11.47
N SER A 153 5.72 3.74 12.59
CA SER A 153 4.69 4.77 12.75
C SER A 153 5.01 5.66 13.94
N LYS A 154 4.76 6.97 13.80
CA LYS A 154 4.83 7.95 14.89
C LYS A 154 3.59 8.83 14.83
N SER A 155 2.76 8.82 15.86
CA SER A 155 1.45 9.51 15.93
C SER A 155 1.48 10.66 16.94
N THR A 156 0.73 11.74 16.67
CA THR A 156 0.60 12.86 17.61
C THR A 156 -0.26 12.47 18.81
N GLU A 157 -0.97 11.34 18.71
CA GLU A 157 -1.82 10.74 19.73
C GLU A 157 -1.27 9.37 20.16
N LYS A 158 -1.70 8.89 21.34
CA LYS A 158 -1.29 7.61 21.92
C LYS A 158 -2.12 6.45 21.38
N GLU A 159 -2.03 6.18 20.09
CA GLU A 159 -2.90 5.21 19.40
C GLU A 159 -2.41 3.76 19.47
N TYR A 160 -1.14 3.52 19.82
CA TYR A 160 -0.54 2.20 19.80
C TYR A 160 -0.42 1.65 21.22
N ASN A 161 -1.49 1.06 21.77
CA ASN A 161 -1.49 0.55 23.16
C ASN A 161 -1.02 1.60 24.20
N GLY A 162 -1.46 2.85 24.04
CA GLY A 162 -1.09 3.94 24.95
C GLY A 162 0.28 4.58 24.69
N ILE A 163 0.99 4.18 23.63
CA ILE A 163 2.20 4.86 23.14
C ILE A 163 1.96 5.48 21.77
N ASP A 164 2.88 6.36 21.37
CA ASP A 164 2.80 7.19 20.17
C ASP A 164 3.70 6.69 19.02
N PHE A 165 4.38 5.55 19.21
CA PHE A 165 5.27 4.92 18.24
C PHE A 165 4.92 3.44 18.05
N ASP A 166 4.96 2.95 16.82
CA ASP A 166 4.83 1.52 16.51
C ASP A 166 5.87 1.07 15.48
N SER A 167 6.16 -0.22 15.47
CA SER A 167 7.13 -0.86 14.59
C SER A 167 6.62 -2.23 14.18
N LEU A 168 6.44 -2.42 12.88
CA LEU A 168 6.04 -3.68 12.27
C LEU A 168 7.13 -4.18 11.33
N SER A 169 7.57 -5.42 11.51
CA SER A 169 8.42 -6.12 10.55
C SER A 169 7.53 -6.74 9.48
N ILE A 170 7.94 -6.67 8.21
CA ILE A 170 7.14 -7.16 7.08
C ILE A 170 7.87 -8.34 6.46
N ASP A 171 7.19 -9.48 6.44
CA ASP A 171 7.67 -10.75 5.89
C ASP A 171 7.09 -11.03 4.51
N LYS A 172 5.90 -10.51 4.17
CA LYS A 172 5.24 -10.71 2.88
C LYS A 172 5.50 -9.55 1.91
N TYR A 173 6.32 -9.81 0.89
CA TYR A 173 6.71 -8.80 -0.10
C TYR A 173 6.94 -9.33 -1.52
N LYS A 174 6.70 -8.47 -2.51
CA LYS A 174 7.23 -8.58 -3.87
C LYS A 174 7.97 -7.30 -4.19
N ILE A 175 9.25 -7.36 -4.54
CA ILE A 175 10.07 -6.18 -4.80
C ILE A 175 10.86 -6.38 -6.08
N ASN A 176 10.76 -5.42 -6.99
CA ASN A 176 11.61 -5.35 -8.17
C ASN A 176 12.51 -4.12 -8.08
N VAL A 177 13.79 -4.30 -8.38
CA VAL A 177 14.79 -3.22 -8.45
C VAL A 177 15.36 -3.14 -9.87
N SER A 178 15.57 -1.94 -10.38
CA SER A 178 16.05 -1.72 -11.75
C SER A 178 17.47 -2.26 -11.96
N LYS A 179 18.31 -2.02 -10.97
CA LYS A 179 19.67 -2.52 -10.87
C LYS A 179 20.17 -2.31 -9.45
N PHE A 180 21.24 -3.03 -9.13
CA PHE A 180 21.96 -2.81 -7.89
C PHE A 180 23.36 -2.30 -8.24
N ASN A 181 23.53 -0.97 -8.23
CA ASN A 181 24.80 -0.33 -8.55
C ASN A 181 25.37 0.38 -7.32
N TYR A 182 26.42 -0.20 -6.75
CA TYR A 182 27.12 0.29 -5.58
C TYR A 182 28.01 1.51 -5.82
N SER A 183 28.10 2.02 -7.05
CA SER A 183 28.80 3.27 -7.34
C SER A 183 27.86 4.46 -7.20
N ILE A 184 26.60 4.34 -7.65
CA ILE A 184 25.63 5.45 -7.69
C ILE A 184 24.25 4.98 -7.19
N ALA A 185 23.94 5.23 -5.92
CA ALA A 185 22.64 4.88 -5.32
C ALA A 185 21.47 5.62 -5.97
N SER A 186 21.69 6.82 -6.49
CA SER A 186 20.66 7.63 -7.15
C SER A 186 20.14 7.06 -8.47
N ASN A 187 20.71 5.94 -8.93
CA ASN A 187 20.28 5.21 -10.10
C ASN A 187 19.53 3.91 -9.75
N VAL A 188 19.28 3.65 -8.46
CA VAL A 188 18.47 2.53 -7.99
C VAL A 188 17.03 3.01 -7.85
N TYR A 189 16.12 2.33 -8.53
CA TYR A 189 14.68 2.59 -8.46
C TYR A 189 13.95 1.27 -8.64
N GLY A 190 12.67 1.23 -8.33
CA GLY A 190 11.91 0.00 -8.39
C GLY A 190 10.49 0.16 -7.93
N ASN A 191 9.83 -0.97 -7.78
CA ASN A 191 8.47 -1.06 -7.26
C ASN A 191 8.37 -2.16 -6.21
N PHE A 192 7.32 -2.06 -5.41
CA PHE A 192 7.03 -3.03 -4.38
C PHE A 192 5.54 -3.28 -4.22
N GLU A 193 5.24 -4.45 -3.67
CA GLU A 193 3.98 -4.80 -3.05
C GLU A 193 4.29 -5.45 -1.69
N LEU A 194 3.73 -4.90 -0.62
CA LEU A 194 3.87 -5.39 0.74
C LEU A 194 2.49 -5.79 1.27
N HIS A 195 2.42 -6.91 1.98
CA HIS A 195 1.21 -7.34 2.68
C HIS A 195 1.49 -7.26 4.18
N LEU A 196 0.72 -6.44 4.87
CA LEU A 196 0.87 -6.17 6.29
C LEU A 196 0.00 -7.13 7.11
N GLU A 197 0.50 -7.54 8.27
CA GLU A 197 -0.29 -8.33 9.24
C GLU A 197 -1.28 -7.46 10.05
N LYS A 198 -1.11 -6.14 10.00
CA LYS A 198 -1.96 -5.15 10.66
C LYS A 198 -2.31 -4.04 9.67
N SER A 199 -3.44 -3.37 9.88
CA SER A 199 -3.85 -2.20 9.11
C SER A 199 -2.73 -1.16 9.07
N PHE A 200 -2.51 -0.55 7.90
CA PHE A 200 -1.65 0.63 7.75
C PHE A 200 -2.19 1.83 8.55
N GLY A 201 -3.52 1.93 8.66
CA GLY A 201 -4.21 2.91 9.53
C GLY A 201 -4.79 4.11 8.79
N PHE A 202 -5.01 4.02 7.48
CA PHE A 202 -5.72 5.02 6.68
C PHE A 202 -7.21 4.68 6.49
N PHE A 203 -7.55 3.39 6.44
CA PHE A 203 -8.92 2.88 6.60
C PHE A 203 -8.89 1.43 7.10
N GLU A 204 -10.04 0.88 7.44
CA GLU A 204 -10.10 -0.46 8.03
C GLU A 204 -9.54 -1.55 7.10
N ASN A 205 -8.72 -2.45 7.67
CA ASN A 205 -8.11 -3.60 7.02
C ASN A 205 -7.21 -3.25 5.80
N ASP A 206 -6.67 -2.04 5.75
CA ASP A 206 -5.82 -1.53 4.69
C ASP A 206 -4.40 -2.13 4.71
N THR A 207 -4.32 -3.40 4.36
CA THR A 207 -3.12 -4.24 4.57
C THR A 207 -2.25 -4.43 3.34
N ILE A 208 -2.68 -3.99 2.15
CA ILE A 208 -1.88 -4.12 0.92
C ILE A 208 -1.33 -2.76 0.53
N LEU A 209 -0.01 -2.64 0.52
CA LEU A 209 0.72 -1.44 0.09
C LEU A 209 1.44 -1.70 -1.22
N LYS A 210 1.27 -0.83 -2.20
CA LYS A 210 2.04 -0.86 -3.46
C LYS A 210 2.62 0.51 -3.75
N GLY A 211 3.84 0.55 -4.27
CA GLY A 211 4.47 1.82 -4.58
C GLY A 211 5.69 1.67 -5.46
N ASP A 212 6.15 2.80 -5.96
CA ASP A 212 7.43 2.94 -6.65
C ASP A 212 8.41 3.67 -5.73
N PHE A 213 9.71 3.43 -5.92
CA PHE A 213 10.76 4.20 -5.26
C PHE A 213 11.82 4.61 -6.28
N LEU A 214 12.32 5.83 -6.12
CA LEU A 214 13.57 6.26 -6.72
C LEU A 214 14.49 6.67 -5.59
N CYS A 215 15.64 6.00 -5.46
CA CYS A 215 16.65 6.46 -4.54
C CYS A 215 17.15 7.84 -4.96
N ASN A 216 16.94 8.82 -4.09
CA ASN A 216 17.72 10.05 -4.07
C ASN A 216 18.73 9.92 -2.93
N ASN A 217 19.85 10.62 -2.99
CA ASN A 217 20.88 10.53 -1.94
C ASN A 217 20.49 11.34 -0.68
N TRP A 218 19.19 11.48 -0.39
CA TRP A 218 18.70 12.24 0.75
C TRP A 218 18.78 11.42 2.04
N ARG A 219 19.00 12.12 3.15
CA ARG A 219 19.09 11.51 4.47
C ARG A 219 17.78 10.82 4.83
N ILE A 220 17.88 9.57 5.30
CA ILE A 220 16.79 8.84 5.95
C ILE A 220 16.73 9.18 7.44
N THR A 221 15.57 8.96 8.07
CA THR A 221 15.39 9.06 9.53
C THR A 221 15.49 7.65 10.14
N GLU A 222 16.43 7.43 11.05
CA GLU A 222 16.64 6.11 11.68
C GLU A 222 15.56 5.81 12.73
N LYS A 223 15.31 4.53 13.05
CA LYS A 223 14.27 4.09 14.00
C LYS A 223 14.29 4.85 15.33
N GLU A 224 15.46 4.94 15.97
CA GLU A 224 15.59 5.65 17.25
C GLU A 224 15.36 7.16 17.13
N GLN A 225 15.65 7.75 15.98
CA GLN A 225 15.32 9.14 15.71
C GLN A 225 13.81 9.32 15.57
N ILE A 226 13.12 8.41 14.87
CA ILE A 226 11.65 8.42 14.72
C ILE A 226 10.99 8.25 16.09
N LYS A 227 11.43 7.26 16.88
CA LYS A 227 10.88 6.96 18.21
C LYS A 227 10.95 8.16 19.15
N ASN A 228 12.08 8.85 19.17
CA ASN A 228 12.31 10.02 20.02
C ASN A 228 11.86 11.34 19.38
N TRP A 229 11.27 11.30 18.19
CA TRP A 229 10.87 12.51 17.48
C TRP A 229 9.68 13.18 18.17
N ASN A 230 9.84 14.42 18.60
CA ASN A 230 8.72 15.26 19.02
C ASN A 230 7.97 15.77 17.78
N ILE A 231 7.09 14.93 17.25
CA ILE A 231 6.32 15.29 16.07
C ILE A 231 5.30 16.39 16.38
N LYS A 232 4.72 16.45 17.60
CA LYS A 232 3.81 17.52 17.99
C LYS A 232 4.46 18.90 17.80
N LYS A 233 5.69 19.08 18.31
CA LYS A 233 6.48 20.30 18.08
C LYS A 233 6.80 20.53 16.60
N SER A 234 7.08 19.48 15.85
CA SER A 234 7.35 19.60 14.39
C SER A 234 6.11 20.04 13.62
N PHE A 235 4.93 19.58 14.03
CA PHE A 235 3.65 20.05 13.53
C PHE A 235 3.35 21.48 14.02
N GLU A 236 3.64 21.85 15.26
CA GLU A 236 3.36 23.21 15.77
C GLU A 236 4.29 24.28 15.15
N ASN A 237 5.56 23.95 14.93
CA ASN A 237 6.58 24.85 14.39
C ASN A 237 6.69 24.83 12.86
N ARG A 238 5.85 24.06 12.16
CA ARG A 238 5.94 23.79 10.71
C ARG A 238 5.96 25.02 9.80
N ASN A 239 5.47 26.18 10.26
CA ASN A 239 5.53 27.43 9.51
C ASN A 239 6.85 28.21 9.70
N ASN A 240 7.54 28.00 10.84
CA ASN A 240 8.83 28.62 11.15
C ASN A 240 10.00 27.79 10.59
N ASP A 241 9.79 26.49 10.41
CA ASP A 241 10.77 25.53 9.88
C ASP A 241 10.61 25.24 8.37
N ARG A 242 9.83 26.04 7.63
CA ARG A 242 9.77 25.98 6.15
C ARG A 242 11.08 26.38 5.46
N GLY A 243 12.13 26.66 6.26
CA GLY A 243 13.45 27.02 5.81
C GLY A 243 14.15 25.88 5.07
N PHE A 244 13.84 25.74 3.78
CA PHE A 244 14.93 25.82 2.80
C PHE A 244 15.64 27.16 3.01
N ARG A 245 16.53 27.22 4.01
CA ARG A 245 17.64 28.17 3.95
C ARG A 245 18.54 27.62 2.85
N VAL A 246 18.29 28.07 1.62
CA VAL A 246 19.35 28.12 0.62
C VAL A 246 20.34 29.10 1.21
N ASN A 247 21.39 28.60 1.84
CA ASN A 247 22.53 29.44 2.18
C ASN A 247 23.06 29.97 0.84
N GLN A 248 22.81 31.25 0.59
CA GLN A 248 23.65 32.07 -0.28
C GLN A 248 25.00 32.28 0.41
#